data_AF-A0A9D4CEW2-F1
#
_entry.id   AF-A0A9D4CEW2-F1
#
_cell.length_a   1.000
_cell.length_b   1.000
_cell.length_c   1.000
_cell.angle_alpha   90.00
_cell.angle_beta   90.00
_cell.angle_gamma   90.00
#
_symmetry.space_group_name_H-M   'P 1'
#
loop_
_entity.id
_entity.type
_entity.pdbx_description
1 polymer ?
#
loop_
_entity_poly.entity_id
_entity_poly.type
_entity_poly.pdbx_seq_one_letter_code
_entity_poly.pdbx_strand_id
1 'polypeptide(L)' 'MTKTPAVTTLVADFEKAIWSGFRQAMPTVAIRSCNFHMGQAVWNKARSLGLQV' A
#
# COMPACT_ATOMS: atom_id res chain seq x y z
N MET A 1 -13.34 -15.58 -27.49
CA MET A 1 -12.74 -15.95 -26.18
C MET A 1 -12.61 -14.69 -25.35
N THR A 2 -13.46 -14.50 -24.33
CA THR A 2 -13.38 -13.38 -23.41
C THR A 2 -12.31 -13.67 -22.37
N LYS A 3 -11.30 -12.80 -22.24
CA LYS A 3 -10.25 -12.93 -21.22
C LYS A 3 -10.87 -12.63 -19.85
N THR A 4 -10.75 -13.54 -18.89
CA THR A 4 -11.09 -13.24 -17.50
C THR A 4 -10.13 -12.16 -16.98
N PRO A 5 -10.63 -11.05 -16.42
CA PRO A 5 -9.77 -10.04 -15.83
C PRO A 5 -8.98 -10.65 -14.66
N ALA A 6 -7.67 -10.41 -14.64
CA ALA A 6 -6.77 -10.86 -13.60
C ALA A 6 -6.16 -9.64 -12.90
N VAL A 7 -6.07 -9.69 -11.57
CA VAL A 7 -5.37 -8.67 -10.80
C VAL A 7 -3.87 -8.82 -11.05
N THR A 8 -3.22 -7.76 -11.51
CA THR A 8 -1.77 -7.73 -11.78
C THR A 8 -1.00 -6.84 -10.82
N THR A 9 -1.69 -5.93 -10.11
CA THR A 9 -1.08 -5.04 -9.13
C THR A 9 -2.03 -4.74 -7.98
N LEU A 10 -1.51 -4.78 -6.77
CA LEU A 10 -2.16 -4.32 -5.54
C LEU A 10 -1.47 -3.04 -5.07
N VAL A 11 -2.27 -2.05 -4.66
CA VAL A 11 -1.78 -0.81 -4.03
C VAL A 11 -2.28 -0.80 -2.59
N ALA A 12 -1.38 -0.74 -1.63
CA ALA A 12 -1.72 -0.87 -0.21
C ALA A 12 -0.84 0.00 0.69
N ASP A 13 -1.24 0.12 1.95
CA ASP A 13 -0.44 0.77 2.99
C ASP A 13 0.85 -0.03 3.30
N PHE A 14 1.80 0.57 4.00
CA PHE A 14 3.15 0.07 4.26
C PHE A 14 3.22 -0.99 5.37
N GLU A 15 2.09 -1.43 5.90
CA GLU A 15 2.08 -2.36 7.02
C GLU A 15 2.59 -3.75 6.62
N LYS A 16 3.56 -4.25 7.39
CA LYS A 16 4.17 -5.56 7.17
C LYS A 16 3.15 -6.70 7.14
N ALA A 17 2.13 -6.63 8.00
CA ALA A 17 1.07 -7.64 8.06
C ALA A 17 0.26 -7.70 6.77
N ILE A 18 -0.14 -6.54 6.24
CA ILE A 18 -0.85 -6.41 4.95
C ILE A 18 -0.02 -7.03 3.82
N TRP A 19 1.26 -6.64 3.72
CA TRP A 19 2.14 -7.15 2.67
C TRP A 19 2.40 -8.65 2.80
N SER A 20 2.51 -9.18 4.02
CA SER A 20 2.64 -10.62 4.25
C SER A 20 1.38 -11.37 3.80
N GLY A 21 0.20 -10.86 4.15
CA GLY A 21 -1.08 -11.44 3.72
C GLY A 21 -1.21 -11.50 2.20
N PHE A 22 -0.88 -10.41 1.51
CA PHE A 22 -0.91 -10.41 0.03
C PHE A 22 0.12 -11.35 -0.59
N ARG A 23 1.33 -11.45 -0.05
CA ARG A 23 2.32 -12.42 -0.55
C ARG A 23 1.86 -13.87 -0.38
N GLN A 24 1.11 -14.16 0.68
CA GLN A 24 0.55 -15.51 0.91
C GLN A 24 -0.65 -15.80 -0.01
N ALA A 25 -1.57 -14.84 -0.15
CA ALA A 25 -2.81 -15.02 -0.92
C ALA A 25 -2.63 -14.87 -2.44
N MET A 26 -1.72 -13.98 -2.88
CA MET A 26 -1.53 -13.58 -4.28
C MET A 26 -0.03 -13.43 -4.61
N PRO A 27 0.75 -14.52 -4.55
CA PRO A 27 2.22 -14.47 -4.60
C PRO A 27 2.80 -13.92 -5.91
N THR A 28 2.03 -13.94 -7.00
CA THR A 28 2.46 -13.49 -8.33
C THR A 28 2.05 -12.05 -8.65
N VAL A 29 1.26 -11.41 -7.78
CA VAL A 29 0.74 -10.06 -8.00
C VAL A 29 1.74 -9.04 -7.48
N ALA A 30 2.04 -8.01 -8.27
CA ALA A 30 2.93 -6.94 -7.84
C ALA A 30 2.29 -6.13 -6.71
N ILE A 31 3.03 -5.85 -5.64
CA ILE A 31 2.56 -4.99 -4.54
C ILE A 31 3.28 -3.64 -4.65
N ARG A 32 2.50 -2.55 -4.65
CA ARG A 32 3.00 -1.18 -4.61
C ARG A 32 2.49 -0.48 -3.36
N SER A 33 3.30 0.44 -2.87
CA SER A 33 2.90 1.32 -1.78
C SER A 33 1.91 2.39 -2.25
N CYS A 34 0.97 2.75 -1.38
CA CYS A 34 0.05 3.85 -1.61
C CYS A 34 0.70 5.19 -1.29
N ASN A 35 0.88 6.05 -2.30
CA ASN A 35 1.44 7.38 -2.11
C ASN A 35 0.59 8.26 -1.17
N PHE A 36 -0.74 8.10 -1.21
CA PHE A 36 -1.65 8.82 -0.32
C PHE A 36 -1.39 8.50 1.16
N HIS A 37 -1.33 7.22 1.51
CA HIS A 37 -1.03 6.80 2.90
C HIS A 37 0.38 7.20 3.32
N MET A 38 1.36 7.23 2.40
CA MET A 38 2.70 7.74 2.71
C MET A 38 2.65 9.21 3.11
N GLY A 39 1.99 10.03 2.29
CA GLY A 39 1.82 11.45 2.57
C GLY A 39 1.08 11.68 3.89
N GLN A 40 0.01 10.90 4.13
CA GLN A 40 -0.74 10.95 5.38
C GLN A 40 0.11 10.58 6.60
N ALA A 41 0.93 9.52 6.51
CA ALA A 41 1.82 9.08 7.59
C ALA A 41 2.89 10.14 7.89
N VAL A 42 3.54 10.69 6.84
CA VAL A 42 4.53 11.77 6.97
C VAL A 42 3.90 13.02 7.57
N TRP A 43 2.73 13.44 7.09
CA TRP A 43 2.00 14.60 7.60
C TRP A 43 1.62 14.44 9.07
N ASN A 44 1.04 13.30 9.44
CA ASN A 44 0.68 13.01 10.84
C ASN A 44 1.92 13.01 11.74
N LYS A 45 3.06 12.51 11.25
CA LYS A 45 4.32 12.55 11.98
C LYS A 45 4.83 13.98 12.14
N ALA A 46 4.84 14.78 11.08
CA ALA A 46 5.22 16.19 11.12
C ALA A 46 4.37 16.95 12.16
N ARG A 47 3.04 16.76 12.13
CA ARG A 47 2.11 17.31 13.12
C ARG A 47 2.46 16.89 14.55
N SER A 48 2.74 15.60 14.79
CA SER A 48 3.10 15.10 16.12
C SER A 48 4.38 15.71 16.69
N LEU A 49 5.25 16.23 15.81
CA LEU A 49 6.50 16.91 16.17
C LEU A 49 6.36 18.43 16.23
N GLY A 50 5.18 18.99 15.95
CA GLY A 50 4.97 20.44 15.85
C GLY A 50 5.56 21.08 14.58
N LEU A 51 5.91 20.27 13.57
CA LEU A 51 6.48 20.73 12.29
C LEU A 51 5.42 21.00 11.22
N GLN A 52 4.15 21.05 11.61
CA GLN A 52 3.08 21.47 10.71
C GLN A 52 3.19 22.98 10.48
N VAL A 53 3.21 23.38 9.21
CA VAL A 53 3.12 24.78 8.77
C VAL A 53 1.75 25.07 8.19
#